data_AF-A0A9P7FQI5-F1
#
_entry.id   AF-A0A9P7FQI5-F1
#
_cell.length_a   1.000
_cell.length_b   1.000
_cell.length_c   1.000
_cell.angle_alpha   90.00
_cell.angle_beta   90.00
_cell.angle_gamma   90.00
#
_symmetry.space_group_name_H-M   'P 1'
#
loop_
_entity.id
_entity.type
_entity.pdbx_description
1 polymer ?
#
loop_
_entity_poly.entity_id
_entity_poly.type
_entity_poly.pdbx_seq_one_letter_code
_entity_poly.pdbx_strand_id
1 'polypeptide(L)'
;MSTTYLKSESQSIWARNARSKIADDSTIPQDARRGSQVIVIHPGSRSLIIGRASDVTPIIIPNVVARKCKPPVPAPTRVEGISRPRGSTNSEDELSEKDPFEDKISAITVSLRDRMRFYKLRVTPNATAIASTFNEQFKPEIIAEYNDPFRVEWTENMSSEEAYFGEKAPFVLQTRKKRGTLFAGQYTLRTSIQETIRPYK
;
A
#
# COMPACT_ATOMS: atom_id res chain seq x y z
N MET A 1 -48.82 -10.59 7.27
CA MET A 1 -48.36 -11.34 6.08
C MET A 1 -46.86 -11.13 5.93
N SER A 2 -46.05 -12.12 6.30
CA SER A 2 -44.59 -12.05 6.23
C SER A 2 -44.15 -12.55 4.85
N THR A 3 -43.55 -11.68 4.03
CA THR A 3 -43.00 -12.08 2.74
C THR A 3 -41.63 -12.71 2.97
N THR A 4 -41.57 -14.04 2.98
CA THR A 4 -40.33 -14.79 3.06
C THR A 4 -39.60 -14.68 1.72
N TYR A 5 -38.77 -13.64 1.57
CA TYR A 5 -37.93 -13.38 0.40
C TYR A 5 -36.72 -14.34 0.38
N LEU A 6 -36.98 -15.65 0.36
CA LEU A 6 -35.97 -16.64 0.05
C LEU A 6 -35.73 -16.60 -1.46
N LYS A 7 -34.89 -15.66 -1.91
CA LYS A 7 -34.34 -15.68 -3.27
C LYS A 7 -33.54 -16.98 -3.42
N SER A 8 -34.14 -17.96 -4.09
CA SER A 8 -33.42 -19.17 -4.48
C SER A 8 -32.30 -18.77 -5.44
N GLU A 9 -31.13 -19.38 -5.25
CA GLU A 9 -29.91 -19.10 -6.03
C GLU A 9 -30.11 -19.27 -7.55
N SER A 10 -31.08 -20.10 -7.92
CA SER A 10 -31.58 -20.35 -9.28
C SER A 10 -32.28 -19.16 -9.94
N GLN A 11 -32.77 -18.18 -9.19
CA GLN A 11 -33.43 -16.98 -9.73
C GLN A 11 -32.47 -15.86 -10.11
N SER A 12 -31.18 -15.98 -9.77
CA SER A 12 -30.21 -14.97 -10.17
C SER A 12 -30.07 -14.91 -11.70
N ILE A 13 -29.92 -13.69 -12.24
CA ILE A 13 -29.62 -13.47 -13.68
C ILE A 13 -28.37 -14.27 -14.08
N TRP A 14 -27.43 -14.42 -13.15
CA TRP A 14 -26.23 -15.24 -13.30
C TRP A 14 -26.53 -16.72 -13.57
N ALA A 15 -27.44 -17.33 -12.80
CA ALA A 15 -27.82 -18.73 -12.95
C ALA A 15 -28.60 -18.98 -14.26
N ARG A 16 -29.40 -18.02 -14.72
CA ARG A 16 -30.13 -18.11 -15.99
C ARG A 16 -29.18 -18.04 -17.19
N ASN A 17 -28.23 -17.09 -17.19
CA ASN A 17 -27.26 -16.93 -18.28
C ASN A 17 -26.26 -18.10 -18.36
N ALA A 18 -25.88 -18.70 -17.22
CA ALA A 18 -25.03 -19.89 -17.20
C ALA A 18 -25.73 -21.10 -17.84
N ARG A 19 -27.03 -21.30 -17.59
CA ARG A 19 -27.81 -22.40 -18.19
C ARG A 19 -27.96 -22.27 -19.71
N SER A 20 -28.18 -21.04 -20.21
CA SER A 20 -28.23 -20.80 -21.65
C SER A 20 -26.91 -21.11 -22.34
N LYS A 21 -25.76 -20.85 -21.70
CA LYS A 21 -24.44 -21.24 -22.24
C LYS A 21 -24.17 -22.75 -22.22
N ILE A 22 -24.72 -23.48 -21.25
CA ILE A 22 -24.55 -24.95 -21.15
C ILE A 22 -25.37 -25.69 -22.23
N ALA A 23 -26.47 -25.10 -22.71
CA ALA A 23 -27.31 -25.71 -23.74
C ALA A 23 -26.68 -25.69 -25.15
N ASP A 24 -25.79 -24.72 -25.43
CA ASP A 24 -25.18 -24.52 -26.75
C ASP A 24 -23.79 -25.15 -26.93
N ASP A 25 -23.13 -25.64 -25.86
CA ASP A 25 -21.77 -26.17 -25.94
C ASP A 25 -21.60 -27.43 -25.07
N SER A 26 -21.65 -28.60 -25.71
CA SER A 26 -21.54 -29.92 -25.07
C SER A 26 -20.12 -30.29 -24.60
N THR A 27 -19.18 -29.33 -24.57
CA THR A 27 -17.76 -29.58 -24.24
C THR A 27 -17.31 -28.99 -22.90
N ILE A 28 -18.20 -28.34 -22.14
CA ILE A 28 -17.84 -27.76 -20.84
C ILE A 28 -17.96 -28.82 -19.73
N PRO A 29 -16.90 -29.13 -18.95
CA PRO A 29 -16.98 -30.07 -17.84
C PRO A 29 -18.04 -29.61 -16.83
N GLN A 30 -19.04 -30.45 -16.55
CA GLN A 30 -20.17 -30.13 -15.66
C GLN A 30 -19.77 -29.85 -14.20
N ASP A 31 -18.52 -30.08 -13.81
CA ASP A 31 -17.98 -29.86 -12.47
C ASP A 31 -17.17 -28.55 -12.31
N ALA A 32 -17.51 -27.52 -13.10
CA ALA A 32 -16.95 -26.20 -12.87
C ALA A 32 -17.56 -25.61 -11.57
N ARG A 33 -16.76 -25.57 -10.50
CA ARG A 33 -17.14 -24.92 -9.22
C ARG A 33 -17.80 -23.57 -9.50
N ARG A 34 -18.94 -23.31 -8.84
CA ARG A 34 -19.67 -22.04 -8.98
C ARG A 34 -18.72 -20.87 -8.79
N GLY A 35 -18.69 -19.94 -9.75
CA GLY A 35 -17.79 -18.79 -9.71
C GLY A 35 -16.48 -18.94 -10.51
N SER A 36 -16.23 -20.09 -11.15
CA SER A 36 -15.01 -20.35 -11.94
C SER A 36 -14.84 -19.43 -13.16
N GLN A 37 -15.94 -18.98 -13.77
CA GLN A 37 -15.94 -18.05 -14.90
C GLN A 37 -16.21 -16.59 -14.47
N VAL A 38 -16.10 -16.29 -13.18
CA VAL A 38 -16.39 -14.96 -12.63
C VAL A 38 -15.12 -14.39 -12.05
N ILE A 39 -14.68 -13.23 -12.54
CA ILE A 39 -13.52 -12.50 -11.99
C ILE A 39 -14.05 -11.41 -11.07
N VAL A 40 -13.57 -11.40 -9.84
CA VAL A 40 -13.81 -10.36 -8.83
C VAL A 40 -12.62 -9.42 -8.84
N ILE A 41 -12.89 -8.11 -8.97
CA ILE A 41 -11.88 -7.06 -8.95
C ILE A 41 -12.22 -6.12 -7.79
N HIS A 42 -11.30 -6.00 -6.83
CA HIS A 42 -11.40 -5.09 -5.71
C HIS A 42 -10.29 -4.03 -5.80
N PRO A 43 -10.59 -2.85 -6.37
CA PRO A 43 -9.63 -1.76 -6.47
C PRO A 43 -9.34 -1.14 -5.09
N GLY A 44 -8.06 -1.02 -4.75
CA GLY A 44 -7.58 -0.33 -3.55
C GLY A 44 -6.53 0.74 -3.87
N SER A 45 -6.30 1.65 -2.92
CA SER A 45 -5.29 2.71 -3.08
C SER A 45 -3.87 2.16 -3.09
N ARG A 46 -3.58 1.21 -2.20
CA ARG A 46 -2.27 0.54 -2.10
C ARG A 46 -2.15 -0.65 -3.03
N SER A 47 -3.21 -1.44 -3.15
CA SER A 47 -3.21 -2.72 -3.85
C SER A 47 -4.50 -2.94 -4.61
N LEU A 48 -4.38 -3.47 -5.82
CA LEU A 48 -5.45 -4.05 -6.60
C LEU A 48 -5.55 -5.54 -6.25
N ILE A 49 -6.72 -5.97 -5.79
CA ILE A 49 -6.97 -7.39 -5.49
C ILE A 49 -7.83 -7.95 -6.62
N ILE A 50 -7.40 -9.03 -7.25
CA ILE A 50 -8.09 -9.67 -8.37
C ILE A 50 -8.06 -11.19 -8.20
N GLY A 51 -9.18 -11.87 -8.47
CA GLY A 51 -9.22 -13.33 -8.42
C GLY A 51 -10.52 -13.85 -9.01
N ARG A 52 -10.61 -15.15 -9.24
CA ARG A 52 -11.90 -15.76 -9.59
C ARG A 52 -12.77 -15.85 -8.34
N ALA A 53 -14.08 -15.81 -8.51
CA ALA A 53 -15.02 -15.98 -7.39
C ALA A 53 -14.92 -17.37 -6.75
N SER A 54 -14.33 -18.34 -7.45
CA SER A 54 -14.04 -19.69 -6.93
C SER A 54 -12.68 -19.84 -6.24
N ASP A 55 -11.79 -18.84 -6.34
CA ASP A 55 -10.44 -18.93 -5.78
C ASP A 55 -10.47 -18.72 -4.26
N VAL A 56 -9.68 -19.51 -3.52
CA VAL A 56 -9.56 -19.39 -2.05
C VAL A 56 -8.77 -18.13 -1.67
N THR A 57 -7.75 -17.80 -2.45
CA THR A 57 -6.87 -16.65 -2.22
C THR A 57 -6.78 -15.81 -3.50
N PRO A 58 -7.19 -14.53 -3.47
CA PRO A 58 -7.04 -13.66 -4.63
C PRO A 58 -5.59 -13.22 -4.81
N ILE A 59 -5.26 -12.77 -6.02
CA ILE A 59 -3.99 -12.17 -6.38
C ILE A 59 -3.98 -10.72 -5.91
N ILE A 60 -2.88 -10.31 -5.27
CA ILE A 60 -2.69 -8.94 -4.76
C ILE A 60 -1.60 -8.28 -5.58
N ILE A 61 -1.94 -7.20 -6.28
CA ILE A 61 -1.04 -6.47 -7.17
C ILE A 61 -0.84 -5.06 -6.61
N PRO A 62 0.39 -4.56 -6.42
CA PRO A 62 0.62 -3.17 -6.05
C PRO A 62 -0.03 -2.21 -7.05
N ASN A 63 -0.83 -1.25 -6.58
CA ASN A 63 -1.50 -0.29 -7.45
C ASN A 63 -0.55 0.86 -7.84
N VAL A 64 0.51 0.53 -8.58
CA VAL A 64 1.53 1.49 -9.01
C VAL A 64 1.88 1.25 -10.47
N VAL A 65 2.01 2.35 -11.22
CA VAL A 65 2.48 2.35 -12.61
C VAL A 65 3.69 3.27 -12.73
N ALA A 66 4.79 2.76 -13.28
CA ALA A 66 5.98 3.55 -13.59
C ALA A 66 6.05 3.80 -15.10
N ARG A 67 6.00 5.06 -15.54
CA ARG A 67 6.09 5.45 -16.96
C ARG A 67 7.38 6.20 -17.28
N LYS A 68 7.93 5.94 -18.47
CA LYS A 68 9.09 6.70 -18.99
C LYS A 68 8.69 8.16 -19.21
N CYS A 69 9.53 9.09 -18.76
CA CYS A 69 9.30 10.51 -18.96
C CYS A 69 10.04 11.00 -20.20
N LYS A 70 9.37 11.81 -21.02
CA LYS A 70 10.03 12.60 -22.05
C LYS A 70 10.74 13.79 -21.38
N PRO A 71 11.99 14.10 -21.74
CA PRO A 71 12.67 15.27 -21.19
C PRO A 71 11.93 16.56 -21.63
N PRO A 72 11.93 17.63 -20.82
CA PRO A 72 12.62 17.77 -19.54
C PRO A 72 11.90 17.07 -18.38
N VAL A 73 12.63 16.28 -17.60
CA VAL A 73 12.10 15.63 -16.39
C VAL A 73 12.30 16.59 -15.21
N PRO A 74 11.23 17.12 -14.59
CA PRO A 74 11.39 17.94 -13.40
C PRO A 74 12.03 17.12 -12.28
N ALA A 75 12.91 17.75 -11.50
CA ALA A 75 13.50 17.13 -10.31
C ALA A 75 12.38 16.65 -9.37
N PRO A 76 12.50 15.45 -8.79
CA PRO A 76 11.42 14.90 -7.99
C PRO A 76 11.18 15.74 -6.73
N THR A 77 9.99 16.32 -6.62
CA THR A 77 9.56 17.00 -5.40
C THR A 77 9.16 15.95 -4.39
N ARG A 78 9.99 15.76 -3.35
CA ARG A 78 9.64 14.94 -2.20
C ARG A 78 8.48 15.62 -1.47
N VAL A 79 7.26 15.15 -1.72
CA VAL A 79 6.10 15.53 -0.91
C VAL A 79 6.15 14.64 0.32
N GLU A 80 6.56 15.19 1.46
CA GLU A 80 6.48 14.45 2.72
C GLU A 80 4.99 14.26 3.05
N GLY A 81 4.47 13.06 2.81
CA GLY A 81 3.07 12.73 3.13
C GLY A 81 2.73 12.88 4.62
N ILE A 82 3.77 12.97 5.46
CA ILE A 82 3.71 13.31 6.88
C ILE A 82 4.73 14.44 7.08
N SER A 83 4.27 15.68 7.06
CA SER A 83 5.08 16.80 7.53
C SER A 83 5.29 16.59 9.03
N ARG A 84 6.50 16.18 9.44
CA ARG A 84 6.93 16.51 10.81
C ARG A 84 7.14 18.02 10.80
N PRO A 85 6.43 18.82 11.59
CA PRO A 85 6.84 20.19 11.82
C PRO A 85 8.24 20.12 12.45
N ARG A 86 9.28 20.23 11.62
CA ARG A 86 10.60 20.56 12.11
C ARG A 86 10.51 22.05 12.36
N GLY A 87 10.52 22.43 13.64
CA GLY A 87 10.72 23.81 14.03
C GLY A 87 11.89 24.36 13.20
N SER A 88 11.65 25.42 12.46
CA SER A 88 12.67 26.13 11.71
C SER A 88 13.78 26.49 12.68
N THR A 89 14.89 25.77 12.62
CA THR A 89 16.10 26.14 13.34
C THR A 89 16.63 27.40 12.67
N ASN A 90 16.37 28.56 13.29
CA ASN A 90 17.25 29.72 13.44
C ASN A 90 16.44 31.02 13.69
N SER A 91 15.83 31.13 14.85
CA SER A 91 15.54 32.42 15.49
C SER A 91 15.27 32.17 16.96
N GLU A 92 16.19 32.58 17.82
CA GLU A 92 16.17 32.39 19.29
C GLU A 92 15.06 33.20 20.00
N ASP A 93 13.99 33.60 19.31
CA ASP A 93 13.09 34.68 19.75
C ASP A 93 11.58 34.40 19.57
N GLU A 94 11.13 33.14 19.53
CA GLU A 94 9.70 32.83 19.65
C GLU A 94 9.41 31.89 20.82
N LEU A 95 9.20 32.53 21.98
CA LEU A 95 8.57 31.95 23.14
C LEU A 95 7.18 31.39 22.78
N SER A 96 7.07 30.06 22.71
CA SER A 96 5.91 29.29 23.19
C SER A 96 4.60 29.33 22.38
N GLU A 97 4.62 29.34 21.06
CA GLU A 97 3.50 28.73 20.33
C GLU A 97 3.65 27.21 20.41
N LYS A 98 2.91 26.57 21.33
CA LYS A 98 2.84 25.11 21.41
C LYS A 98 2.42 24.58 20.04
N ASP A 99 3.32 23.86 19.39
CA ASP A 99 3.03 23.23 18.11
C ASP A 99 1.79 22.32 18.28
N PRO A 100 0.74 22.48 17.45
CA PRO A 100 -0.44 21.61 17.49
C PRO A 100 -0.10 20.12 17.32
N PHE A 101 1.10 19.78 16.84
CA PHE A 101 1.61 18.41 16.80
C PHE A 101 2.01 17.87 18.16
N GLU A 102 2.73 18.64 18.97
CA GLU A 102 3.16 18.23 20.31
C GLU A 102 1.96 18.08 21.25
N ASP A 103 0.95 18.94 21.12
CA ASP A 103 -0.31 18.80 21.86
C ASP A 103 -1.02 17.48 21.50
N LYS A 104 -1.04 17.09 20.22
CA LYS A 104 -1.61 15.79 19.79
C LYS A 104 -0.81 14.62 20.31
N ILE A 105 0.52 14.68 20.28
CA ILE A 105 1.38 13.65 20.88
C ILE A 105 1.08 13.53 22.37
N SER A 106 1.02 14.65 23.09
CA SER A 106 0.73 14.67 24.52
C SER A 106 -0.62 14.00 24.82
N ALA A 107 -1.68 14.31 24.06
CA ALA A 107 -3.00 13.70 24.21
C ALA A 107 -2.97 12.17 23.98
N ILE A 108 -2.25 11.72 22.95
CA ILE A 108 -2.08 10.28 22.67
C ILE A 108 -1.31 9.59 23.80
N THR A 109 -0.24 10.21 24.30
CA THR A 109 0.57 9.62 25.39
C THR A 109 -0.19 9.52 26.70
N VAL A 110 -1.05 10.50 27.03
CA VAL A 110 -1.93 10.45 28.19
C VAL A 110 -2.93 9.30 28.06
N SER A 111 -3.63 9.23 26.93
CA SER A 111 -4.57 8.14 26.63
C SER A 111 -3.93 6.74 26.74
N LEU A 112 -2.69 6.61 26.27
CA LEU A 112 -1.93 5.36 26.39
C LEU A 112 -1.59 5.03 27.85
N ARG A 113 -1.11 6.01 28.62
CA ARG A 113 -0.76 5.82 30.04
C ARG A 113 -1.97 5.43 30.88
N ASP A 114 -3.14 6.00 30.60
CA ASP A 114 -4.38 5.66 31.30
C ASP A 114 -4.78 4.20 31.04
N ARG A 115 -4.71 3.74 29.78
CA ARG A 115 -4.93 2.33 29.44
C ARG A 115 -3.90 1.40 30.10
N MET A 116 -2.63 1.81 30.15
CA MET A 116 -1.59 1.02 30.82
C MET A 116 -1.86 0.91 32.33
N ARG A 117 -2.28 1.99 32.99
CA ARG A 117 -2.68 1.98 34.41
C ARG A 117 -3.89 1.08 34.65
N PHE A 118 -4.90 1.14 33.76
CA PHE A 118 -6.07 0.25 33.83
C PHE A 118 -5.67 -1.23 33.82
N TYR A 119 -4.73 -1.61 32.96
CA TYR A 119 -4.17 -2.98 32.92
C TYR A 119 -3.02 -3.23 33.91
N LYS A 120 -2.74 -2.30 34.82
CA LYS A 120 -1.66 -2.37 35.83
C LYS A 120 -0.26 -2.57 35.23
N LEU A 121 -0.04 -2.13 33.99
CA LEU A 121 1.26 -2.13 33.32
C LEU A 121 2.09 -0.92 33.76
N ARG A 122 3.38 -1.13 34.02
CA ARG A 122 4.32 -0.08 34.40
C ARG A 122 5.01 0.50 33.16
N VAL A 123 5.16 1.81 33.11
CA VAL A 123 5.87 2.53 32.03
C VAL A 123 7.20 3.02 32.55
N THR A 124 8.28 2.74 31.83
CA THR A 124 9.61 3.30 32.14
C THR A 124 9.65 4.75 31.67
N PRO A 125 9.89 5.72 32.56
CA PRO A 125 9.80 7.14 32.22
C PRO A 125 10.84 7.60 31.19
N ASN A 126 12.06 7.02 31.22
CA ASN A 126 13.18 7.39 30.35
C ASN A 126 13.41 6.39 29.19
N ALA A 127 12.38 5.65 28.78
CA ALA A 127 12.50 4.61 27.76
C ALA A 127 13.11 5.11 26.44
N THR A 128 12.74 6.32 25.99
CA THR A 128 13.23 6.91 24.73
C THR A 128 14.74 7.13 24.75
N ALA A 129 15.27 7.70 25.83
CA ALA A 129 16.71 7.98 25.95
C ALA A 129 17.53 6.70 26.03
N ILE A 130 17.05 5.69 26.78
CA ILE A 130 17.71 4.39 26.87
C ILE A 130 17.78 3.73 25.48
N ALA A 131 16.69 3.79 24.71
CA ALA A 131 16.63 3.23 23.37
C ALA A 131 17.56 3.96 22.40
N SER A 132 17.62 5.30 22.43
CA SER A 132 18.52 6.04 21.55
C SER A 132 19.98 5.74 21.86
N THR A 133 20.38 5.75 23.13
CA THR A 133 21.76 5.44 23.53
C THR A 133 22.16 4.02 23.18
N PHE A 134 21.23 3.06 23.29
CA PHE A 134 21.49 1.69 22.88
C PHE A 134 21.65 1.60 21.36
N ASN A 135 20.71 2.15 20.59
CA ASN A 135 20.72 2.09 19.13
C ASN A 135 21.95 2.77 18.51
N GLU A 136 22.45 3.86 19.12
CA GLU A 136 23.65 4.57 18.68
C GLU A 136 24.92 3.69 18.73
N GLN A 137 24.95 2.70 19.62
CA GLN A 137 26.11 1.81 19.78
C GLN A 137 26.18 0.73 18.69
N PHE A 138 25.07 0.43 18.01
CA PHE A 138 25.02 -0.62 16.99
C PHE A 138 25.20 -0.04 15.59
N LYS A 139 26.11 -0.64 14.83
CA LYS A 139 26.24 -0.41 13.39
C LYS A 139 25.60 -1.58 12.63
N PRO A 140 24.91 -1.33 11.50
CA PRO A 140 24.36 -2.41 10.69
C PRO A 140 25.50 -3.29 10.14
N GLU A 141 25.27 -4.60 10.14
CA GLU A 141 26.17 -5.57 9.52
C GLU A 141 25.93 -5.58 8.01
N ILE A 142 27.02 -5.54 7.24
CA ILE A 142 26.96 -5.62 5.78
C ILE A 142 27.02 -7.10 5.39
N ILE A 143 25.89 -7.65 4.94
CA ILE A 143 25.81 -9.00 4.40
C ILE A 143 26.22 -9.02 2.92
N ALA A 144 26.86 -10.10 2.48
CA ALA A 144 27.19 -10.29 1.06
C ALA A 144 25.92 -10.50 0.23
N GLU A 145 25.90 -9.99 -1.01
CA GLU A 145 24.70 -10.01 -1.86
C GLU A 145 24.15 -11.41 -2.16
N TYR A 146 25.01 -12.42 -2.23
CA TYR A 146 24.60 -13.82 -2.43
C TYR A 146 23.84 -14.39 -1.20
N ASN A 147 24.08 -13.82 -0.03
CA ASN A 147 23.47 -14.24 1.24
C ASN A 147 22.25 -13.40 1.61
N ASP A 148 21.76 -12.51 0.73
CA ASP A 148 20.60 -11.67 0.98
C ASP A 148 19.33 -12.22 0.29
N PRO A 149 18.42 -12.91 1.01
CA PRO A 149 17.17 -13.39 0.45
C PRO A 149 16.21 -12.27 0.04
N PHE A 150 16.42 -11.05 0.56
CA PHE A 150 15.57 -9.88 0.32
C PHE A 150 16.20 -8.90 -0.65
N ARG A 151 17.23 -9.34 -1.40
CA ARG A 151 17.91 -8.52 -2.39
C ARG A 151 16.90 -7.94 -3.38
N VAL A 152 16.85 -6.61 -3.45
CA VAL A 152 16.01 -5.89 -4.41
C VAL A 152 16.70 -5.86 -5.76
N GLU A 153 16.18 -6.61 -6.73
CA GLU A 153 16.60 -6.53 -8.12
C GLU A 153 16.03 -5.27 -8.77
N TRP A 154 16.87 -4.23 -8.90
CA TRP A 154 16.49 -3.02 -9.61
C TRP A 154 16.40 -3.29 -11.11
N THR A 155 15.34 -2.77 -11.75
CA THR A 155 15.20 -2.89 -13.20
C THR A 155 16.14 -1.91 -13.88
N GLU A 156 17.37 -2.35 -14.17
CA GLU A 156 18.40 -1.57 -14.87
C GLU A 156 18.10 -1.41 -16.36
N ASN A 157 17.48 -2.45 -16.94
CA ASN A 157 17.26 -2.52 -18.37
C ASN A 157 16.09 -1.62 -18.78
N MET A 158 16.42 -0.57 -19.54
CA MET A 158 15.50 0.20 -20.38
C MET A 158 14.88 -0.70 -21.45
N SER A 159 14.07 -1.68 -21.05
CA SER A 159 13.12 -2.28 -21.99
C SER A 159 12.42 -1.13 -22.72
N SER A 160 12.25 -1.28 -24.03
CA SER A 160 11.49 -0.37 -24.89
C SER A 160 10.06 -0.14 -24.36
N GLU A 161 9.62 -0.95 -23.39
CA GLU A 161 8.38 -0.78 -22.64
C GLU A 161 8.25 0.63 -22.04
N GLU A 162 7.19 1.31 -22.48
CA GLU A 162 6.83 2.65 -22.04
C GLU A 162 6.33 2.69 -20.58
N ALA A 163 5.83 1.55 -20.06
CA ALA A 163 5.20 1.45 -18.75
C ALA A 163 5.48 0.12 -18.04
N TYR A 164 5.76 0.18 -16.73
CA TYR A 164 5.81 -0.98 -15.82
C TYR A 164 4.64 -0.93 -14.84
N PHE A 165 4.11 -2.09 -14.48
CA PHE A 165 2.93 -2.26 -13.63
C PHE A 165 3.24 -3.16 -12.43
N GLY A 166 2.47 -3.00 -11.34
CA GLY A 166 2.49 -3.94 -10.22
C GLY A 166 3.81 -3.97 -9.47
N GLU A 167 4.29 -5.18 -9.18
CA GLU A 167 5.52 -5.44 -8.40
C GLU A 167 6.78 -4.87 -9.05
N LYS A 168 6.83 -4.77 -10.38
CA LYS A 168 8.00 -4.24 -11.09
C LYS A 168 8.10 -2.71 -11.01
N ALA A 169 6.97 -2.02 -10.89
CA ALA A 169 6.92 -0.55 -10.89
C ALA A 169 7.74 0.13 -9.75
N PRO A 170 7.71 -0.32 -8.48
CA PRO A 170 8.52 0.29 -7.42
C PRO A 170 10.03 0.13 -7.63
N PHE A 171 10.49 -0.91 -8.34
CA PHE A 171 11.91 -1.21 -8.53
C PHE A 171 12.52 -0.58 -9.79
N VAL A 172 11.80 0.35 -10.41
CA VAL A 172 12.33 1.14 -11.54
C VAL A 172 13.08 2.38 -11.03
N LEU A 173 14.24 2.64 -11.65
CA LEU A 173 15.11 3.77 -11.36
C LEU A 173 14.43 5.14 -11.58
N GLN A 174 14.96 6.17 -10.92
CA GLN A 174 14.36 7.49 -10.68
C GLN A 174 14.02 8.33 -11.93
N THR A 175 14.43 7.90 -13.13
CA THR A 175 14.13 8.59 -14.39
C THR A 175 12.68 8.42 -14.86
N ARG A 176 11.86 7.62 -14.14
CA ARG A 176 10.46 7.34 -14.48
C ARG A 176 9.49 7.92 -13.45
N LYS A 177 8.37 8.50 -13.92
CA LYS A 177 7.28 8.99 -13.05
C LYS A 177 6.46 7.79 -12.57
N LYS A 178 6.36 7.62 -11.26
CA LYS A 178 5.47 6.65 -10.62
C LYS A 178 4.14 7.31 -10.30
N ARG A 179 3.03 6.59 -10.52
CA ARG A 179 1.66 7.04 -10.24
C ARG A 179 0.83 5.88 -9.71
N GLY A 180 0.10 6.13 -8.63
CA GLY A 180 -1.01 5.26 -8.21
C GLY A 180 -2.25 5.56 -9.04
N THR A 181 -2.97 4.53 -9.50
CA THR A 181 -4.14 4.74 -10.36
C THR A 181 -5.39 5.11 -9.58
N LEU A 182 -5.45 4.76 -8.29
CA LEU A 182 -6.59 5.02 -7.41
C LEU A 182 -6.11 5.55 -6.06
N PHE A 183 -6.88 6.47 -5.48
CA PHE A 183 -6.70 6.94 -4.12
C PHE A 183 -8.08 7.11 -3.47
N ALA A 184 -8.27 6.56 -2.26
CA ALA A 184 -9.53 6.62 -1.52
C ALA A 184 -10.79 6.21 -2.34
N GLY A 185 -10.68 5.18 -3.19
CA GLY A 185 -11.80 4.67 -3.99
C GLY A 185 -12.17 5.53 -5.21
N GLN A 186 -11.41 6.59 -5.50
CA GLN A 186 -11.55 7.42 -6.68
C GLN A 186 -10.34 7.30 -7.60
N TYR A 187 -10.55 7.48 -8.90
CA TYR A 187 -9.44 7.61 -9.84
C TYR A 187 -8.60 8.83 -9.48
N THR A 188 -7.29 8.63 -9.37
CA THR A 188 -6.38 9.71 -9.02
C THR A 188 -6.29 10.70 -10.18
N LEU A 189 -7.01 11.82 -10.08
CA LEU A 189 -6.87 12.97 -10.99
C LEU A 189 -5.63 13.84 -10.66
N ARG A 190 -4.99 13.59 -9.51
CA ARG A 190 -3.83 14.35 -9.04
C ARG A 190 -2.52 13.86 -9.63
N THR A 191 -1.69 14.83 -10.01
CA THR A 191 -0.38 14.64 -10.61
C THR A 191 0.62 14.09 -9.59
N SER A 192 1.14 12.90 -9.89
CA SER A 192 2.41 12.29 -9.41
C SER A 192 2.74 12.37 -7.92
N ILE A 193 2.70 11.23 -7.24
CA ILE A 193 3.50 11.00 -6.03
C ILE A 193 4.82 10.38 -6.50
N GLN A 194 5.90 11.16 -6.47
CA GLN A 194 7.25 10.65 -6.69
C GLN A 194 7.83 10.23 -5.35
N GLU A 195 7.66 8.95 -5.00
CA GLU A 195 8.32 8.35 -3.84
C GLU A 195 9.75 7.94 -4.21
N THR A 196 10.71 8.53 -3.50
CA THR A 196 12.13 8.24 -3.62
C THR A 196 12.51 7.16 -2.60
N ILE A 197 12.72 5.94 -3.08
CA ILE A 197 13.50 4.91 -2.36
C ILE A 197 14.88 4.92 -3.02
N ARG A 198 15.92 5.30 -2.27
CA ARG A 198 17.30 5.22 -2.77
C ARG A 198 17.78 3.78 -2.61
N PRO A 199 18.52 3.21 -3.57
CA PRO A 199 19.36 2.06 -3.27
C PRO A 199 20.39 2.49 -2.22
N TYR A 200 20.56 1.68 -1.17
CA TYR A 200 21.72 1.81 -0.30
C TYR A 200 22.97 1.51 -1.14
N LYS A 201 23.95 2.42 -1.09
CA LYS A 201 25.32 2.16 -1.57
C LYS A 201 26.10 1.51 -0.44
#